data_AF-A0A5C7A8I7-F1
#
_entry.id   AF-A0A5C7A8I7-F1
#
_cell.length_a   1.000
_cell.length_b   1.000
_cell.length_c   1.000
_cell.angle_alpha   90.00
_cell.angle_beta   90.00
_cell.angle_gamma   90.00
#
_symmetry.space_group_name_H-M   'P 1'
#
loop_
_entity.id
_entity.type
_entity.pdbx_description
1 polymer ?
#
loop_
_entity_poly.entity_id
_entity_poly.type
_entity_poly.pdbx_seq_one_letter_code
_entity_poly.pdbx_strand_id
1 'polypeptide(L)'
;MKNFLPVLLFAVLVACSDKTQEKLSDVYVPELVITDSLVIDHLTELGMIDVKEDHSEFLFFDWKTNELIRVDNSGEIILKANRSEDGKDSYKTQYFITAN
;
A
#
# COMPACT_ATOMS: atom_id res chain seq x y z
N MET A 1 -24.91 9.58 -66.73
CA MET A 1 -24.09 9.28 -65.52
C MET A 1 -23.06 10.38 -65.35
N LYS A 2 -23.39 11.44 -64.62
CA LYS A 2 -22.46 12.52 -64.27
C LYS A 2 -23.17 13.31 -63.17
N ASN A 3 -22.47 13.64 -62.09
CA ASN A 3 -22.95 14.39 -60.92
C ASN A 3 -23.42 13.57 -59.71
N PHE A 4 -22.96 12.32 -59.55
CA PHE A 4 -23.05 11.60 -58.25
C PHE A 4 -21.92 11.94 -57.27
N LEU A 5 -20.84 12.57 -57.76
CA LEU A 5 -19.69 12.96 -56.95
C LEU A 5 -20.00 13.95 -55.81
N PRO A 6 -20.82 15.02 -56.00
CA PRO A 6 -21.10 15.95 -54.90
C PRO A 6 -21.98 15.33 -53.81
N VAL A 7 -22.86 14.38 -54.17
CA VAL A 7 -23.73 13.66 -53.22
C VAL A 7 -22.90 12.74 -52.32
N LEU A 8 -21.91 12.06 -52.90
CA LEU A 8 -20.98 11.21 -52.16
C LEU A 8 -20.14 12.05 -51.17
N LEU A 9 -19.67 13.22 -51.59
CA LEU A 9 -18.88 14.12 -50.74
C LEU A 9 -19.68 14.68 -49.56
N PHE A 10 -20.98 14.96 -49.76
CA PHE A 10 -21.85 15.43 -48.70
C PHE A 10 -22.17 14.34 -47.66
N ALA A 11 -22.30 13.08 -48.11
CA ALA A 11 -22.55 11.94 -47.22
C ALA A 11 -21.39 11.66 -46.25
N VAL A 12 -20.14 11.90 -46.67
CA VAL A 12 -18.95 11.74 -45.83
C VAL A 12 -18.90 12.79 -44.69
N LEU A 13 -19.42 13.99 -44.92
CA LEU A 13 -19.43 15.06 -43.90
C LEU A 13 -20.45 14.80 -42.79
N VAL A 14 -21.57 14.12 -43.09
CA VAL A 14 -22.64 13.84 -42.10
C VAL A 14 -22.32 12.59 -41.27
N ALA A 15 -21.54 11.64 -41.81
CA ALA A 15 -21.18 10.40 -41.12
C ALA A 15 -20.21 10.57 -39.93
N CYS A 16 -19.52 11.72 -39.82
CA CYS A 16 -18.60 12.00 -38.71
C CYS A 16 -19.23 12.79 -37.56
N SER A 17 -20.55 13.03 -37.57
CA SER A 17 -21.21 13.85 -36.53
C SER A 17 -21.76 13.06 -35.34
N ASP A 18 -21.49 11.76 -35.22
CA ASP A 18 -21.81 11.00 -34.01
C ASP A 18 -20.76 11.27 -32.94
N LYS A 19 -20.92 12.40 -32.24
CA LYS A 19 -20.45 12.51 -30.86
C LYS A 19 -21.37 11.66 -30.01
N THR A 20 -21.18 10.34 -30.08
CA THR A 20 -21.62 9.43 -29.03
C THR A 20 -20.87 9.88 -27.79
N GLN A 21 -21.53 10.72 -27.00
CA GLN A 21 -21.12 10.98 -25.64
C GLN A 21 -21.29 9.64 -24.95
N GLU A 22 -20.23 8.84 -24.95
CA GLU A 22 -20.11 7.69 -24.07
C GLU A 22 -20.44 8.24 -22.69
N LYS A 23 -21.63 7.90 -22.18
CA LYS A 23 -21.83 7.89 -20.74
C LYS A 23 -20.72 6.95 -20.28
N LEU A 24 -19.64 7.53 -19.76
CA LEU A 24 -18.75 6.85 -18.84
C LEU A 24 -19.70 6.33 -17.76
N SER A 25 -20.18 5.09 -17.97
CA SER A 25 -20.74 4.28 -16.90
C SER A 25 -19.75 4.44 -15.77
N ASP A 26 -20.21 4.87 -14.59
CA ASP A 26 -19.39 5.01 -13.38
C ASP A 26 -18.43 3.81 -13.34
N VAL A 27 -17.21 4.03 -13.84
CA VAL A 27 -16.25 2.96 -14.00
C VAL A 27 -15.82 2.78 -12.58
N TYR A 28 -16.23 1.67 -11.97
CA TYR A 28 -15.73 1.29 -10.66
C TYR A 28 -14.21 1.19 -10.79
N VAL A 29 -13.51 2.25 -10.39
CA VAL A 29 -12.06 2.27 -10.27
C VAL A 29 -11.80 1.68 -8.90
N PRO A 30 -11.28 0.44 -8.81
CA PRO A 30 -10.94 -0.14 -7.53
C PRO A 30 -9.88 0.74 -6.87
N GLU A 31 -10.25 1.36 -5.75
CA GLU A 31 -9.30 2.11 -4.92
C GLU A 31 -8.49 1.11 -4.10
N LEU A 32 -7.17 1.28 -4.12
CA LEU A 32 -6.28 0.55 -3.22
C LEU A 32 -6.47 1.12 -1.81
N VAL A 33 -7.19 0.37 -0.98
CA VAL A 33 -7.34 0.69 0.45
C VAL A 33 -6.21 0.01 1.21
N ILE A 34 -5.42 0.80 1.95
CA ILE A 34 -4.40 0.27 2.86
C ILE A 34 -5.12 -0.34 4.05
N THR A 35 -5.12 -1.68 4.14
CA THR A 35 -5.83 -2.42 5.20
C THR A 35 -4.95 -2.77 6.39
N ASP A 36 -3.62 -2.75 6.22
CA ASP A 36 -2.63 -3.05 7.25
C ASP A 36 -1.38 -2.22 6.99
N SER A 37 -1.23 -1.12 7.72
CA SER A 37 -0.12 -0.18 7.58
C SER A 37 1.23 -0.81 7.92
N LEU A 38 1.27 -1.75 8.86
CA LEU A 38 2.53 -2.27 9.39
C LEU A 38 3.25 -3.16 8.40
N VAL A 39 2.52 -4.06 7.74
CA VAL A 39 3.09 -4.98 6.75
C VAL A 39 3.53 -4.21 5.49
N ILE A 40 2.79 -3.17 5.11
CA ILE A 40 3.14 -2.34 3.94
C ILE A 40 4.34 -1.44 4.25
N ASP A 41 4.41 -0.85 5.44
CA ASP A 41 5.50 0.06 5.82
C ASP A 41 6.84 -0.66 5.99
N HIS A 42 6.80 -1.92 6.44
CA HIS A 42 8.01 -2.67 6.74
C HIS A 42 8.38 -3.72 5.68
N LEU A 43 7.44 -4.20 4.85
CA LEU A 43 7.67 -5.26 3.84
C LEU A 43 8.58 -6.40 4.35
N THR A 44 8.43 -6.70 5.65
CA THR A 44 9.27 -7.64 6.40
C THR A 44 8.40 -8.50 7.28
N GLU A 45 8.98 -9.62 7.71
CA GLU A 45 8.39 -10.49 8.70
C GLU A 45 8.68 -9.91 10.09
N LEU A 46 7.66 -9.29 10.69
CA LEU A 46 7.73 -8.77 12.05
C LEU A 46 7.50 -9.91 13.05
N GLY A 47 8.45 -10.11 13.97
CA GLY A 47 8.28 -11.00 15.10
C GLY A 47 7.65 -10.26 16.27
N MET A 48 6.50 -10.69 16.78
CA MET A 48 5.95 -10.16 18.03
C MET A 48 6.80 -10.66 19.20
N ILE A 49 7.30 -9.72 20.02
CA ILE A 49 8.16 -10.02 21.18
C ILE A 49 7.37 -9.93 22.48
N ASP A 50 6.49 -8.94 22.60
CA ASP A 50 5.77 -8.69 23.85
C ASP A 50 4.44 -7.95 23.60
N VAL A 51 3.54 -8.04 24.57
CA VAL A 51 2.23 -7.36 24.56
C VAL A 51 1.88 -6.89 25.97
N LYS A 52 1.35 -5.68 26.10
CA LYS A 52 0.83 -5.21 27.39
C LYS A 52 -0.36 -6.06 27.84
N GLU A 53 -0.54 -6.23 29.15
CA GLU A 53 -1.68 -6.98 29.70
C GLU A 53 -3.04 -6.44 29.23
N ASP A 54 -3.15 -5.11 29.07
CA ASP A 54 -4.37 -4.44 28.61
C ASP A 54 -4.53 -4.43 27.08
N HIS A 55 -3.58 -5.04 26.34
CA HIS A 55 -3.54 -5.08 24.88
C HIS A 55 -3.57 -3.70 24.21
N SER A 56 -3.17 -2.64 24.94
CA SER A 56 -3.10 -1.29 24.38
C SER A 56 -1.90 -1.08 23.45
N GLU A 57 -0.82 -1.85 23.66
CA GLU A 57 0.41 -1.75 22.87
C GLU A 57 1.05 -3.12 22.65
N PHE A 58 1.70 -3.24 21.49
CA PHE A 58 2.40 -4.42 21.00
C PHE A 58 3.83 -4.05 20.67
N LEU A 59 4.76 -4.94 21.01
CA LEU A 59 6.18 -4.80 20.67
C LEU A 59 6.55 -5.83 19.61
N PHE A 60 7.03 -5.33 18.48
CA PHE A 60 7.54 -6.12 17.37
C PHE A 60 9.03 -5.90 17.18
N PHE A 61 9.65 -6.88 16.52
CA PHE A 61 11.02 -6.80 16.05
C PHE A 61 11.11 -7.11 14.56
N ASP A 62 11.76 -6.22 13.83
CA ASP A 62 12.09 -6.41 12.43
C ASP A 62 13.51 -6.97 12.31
N TRP A 63 13.61 -8.26 11.93
CA TRP A 63 14.88 -8.96 11.78
C TRP A 63 15.74 -8.44 10.62
N LYS A 64 15.12 -7.78 9.62
CA LYS A 64 15.85 -7.25 8.47
C LYS A 64 16.52 -5.94 8.80
N THR A 65 15.84 -5.05 9.52
CA THR A 65 16.36 -3.72 9.87
C THR A 65 17.00 -3.67 11.25
N ASN A 66 16.84 -4.73 12.06
CA ASN A 66 17.18 -4.76 13.49
C ASN A 66 16.51 -3.63 14.26
N GLU A 67 15.22 -3.41 14.02
CA GLU A 67 14.43 -2.37 14.70
C GLU A 67 13.42 -2.99 15.67
N LEU A 68 13.30 -2.36 16.84
CA LEU A 68 12.18 -2.53 17.74
C LEU A 68 11.08 -1.54 17.35
N ILE A 69 9.88 -2.04 17.16
CA ILE A 69 8.73 -1.27 16.71
C ILE A 69 7.63 -1.44 17.76
N ARG A 70 7.20 -0.34 18.37
CA ARG A 70 6.08 -0.32 19.30
C ARG A 70 4.87 0.26 18.60
N VAL A 71 3.75 -0.44 18.71
CA VAL A 71 2.52 -0.18 17.96
C VAL A 71 1.36 -0.13 18.95
N ASP A 72 0.38 0.74 18.69
CA ASP A 72 -0.87 0.74 19.45
C ASP A 72 -1.83 -0.38 19.00
N ASN A 73 -3.01 -0.44 19.62
CA ASN A 73 -4.04 -1.40 19.28
C ASN A 73 -4.74 -1.17 17.93
N SER A 74 -4.51 -0.05 17.27
CA SER A 74 -5.02 0.27 15.93
C SER A 74 -4.05 -0.10 14.82
N GLY A 75 -2.82 -0.47 15.17
CA GLY A 75 -1.75 -0.73 14.20
C GLY A 75 -0.89 0.49 13.89
N GLU A 76 -1.06 1.61 14.60
CA GLU A 76 -0.25 2.81 14.44
C GLU A 76 1.10 2.66 15.15
N ILE A 77 2.19 3.05 14.48
CA ILE A 77 3.53 2.98 15.04
C ILE A 77 3.74 4.15 16.02
N ILE A 78 3.82 3.83 17.30
CA ILE A 78 4.09 4.81 18.37
C ILE A 78 5.59 5.14 18.45
N LEU A 79 6.45 4.12 18.28
CA LEU A 79 7.90 4.28 18.46
C LEU A 79 8.69 3.29 17.59
N LYS A 80 9.82 3.75 17.05
CA LYS A 80 10.85 2.92 16.44
C LYS A 80 12.18 3.15 17.13
N ALA A 81 12.95 2.10 17.37
CA ALA A 81 14.30 2.19 17.91
C ALA A 81 15.20 1.13 17.30
N ASN A 82 16.34 1.56 16.77
CA ASN A 82 17.44 0.67 16.43
C ASN A 82 18.50 0.77 17.54
N ARG A 83 18.82 -0.33 18.20
CA ARG A 83 19.91 -0.39 19.21
C ARG A 83 20.95 -1.46 18.87
N SER A 84 21.19 -1.67 17.58
CA SER A 84 22.22 -2.60 17.10
C SER A 84 23.65 -2.03 17.23
N GLU A 85 23.77 -0.69 17.30
CA GLU A 85 25.03 0.01 17.52
C GLU A 85 25.59 -0.24 18.92
N ASP A 86 26.91 -0.22 19.06
CA ASP A 86 27.56 -0.45 20.35
C ASP A 86 27.30 0.71 21.32
N GLY A 87 26.82 0.39 22.51
CA GLY A 87 26.45 1.37 23.52
C GLY A 87 25.83 0.72 24.75
N LYS A 88 25.60 1.55 25.79
CA LYS A 88 25.03 1.12 27.07
C LYS A 88 23.71 0.34 26.90
N ASP A 89 22.89 0.76 25.94
CA ASP A 89 21.56 0.19 25.71
C ASP A 89 21.51 -0.69 24.45
N SER A 90 22.66 -1.11 23.94
CA SER A 90 22.75 -1.96 22.76
C SER A 90 22.18 -3.37 23.01
N TYR A 91 21.57 -3.97 22.00
CA TYR A 91 21.24 -5.39 21.99
C TYR A 91 21.88 -6.07 20.78
N LYS A 92 22.14 -7.37 20.93
CA LYS A 92 22.52 -8.23 19.82
C LYS A 92 21.32 -9.09 19.44
N THR A 93 20.97 -9.09 18.16
CA THR A 93 19.83 -9.81 17.58
C THR A 93 19.80 -11.31 17.96
N GLN A 94 20.97 -11.87 18.24
CA GLN A 94 21.17 -13.26 18.68
C GLN A 94 20.42 -13.61 19.98
N TYR A 95 20.10 -12.63 20.85
CA TYR A 95 19.39 -12.86 22.11
C TYR A 95 17.93 -13.33 21.93
N PHE A 96 17.32 -13.04 20.78
CA PHE A 96 15.92 -13.34 20.53
C PHE A 96 15.71 -14.59 19.65
N ILE A 97 16.79 -15.19 19.13
CA ILE A 97 16.75 -16.36 18.23
C ILE A 97 16.87 -17.69 19.01
N THR A 98 17.26 -17.64 20.29
CA THR A 98 17.56 -18.84 21.09
C THR A 98 16.35 -19.57 21.67
N ALA A 99 15.12 -19.14 21.35
CA ALA A 99 13.89 -19.83 21.74
C ALA A 99 13.29 -20.57 20.54
N ASN A 100 13.97 -21.64 20.09
CA ASN A 100 13.44 -22.61 19.13
C ASN A 100 13.56 -24.01 19.73
#